data_AF-A0A182MD09-F1
#
_entry.id   AF-A0A182MD09-F1
#
_cell.length_a   1.000
_cell.length_b   1.000
_cell.length_c   1.000
_cell.angle_alpha   90.00
_cell.angle_beta   90.00
_cell.angle_gamma   90.00
#
_symmetry.space_group_name_H-M   'P 1'
#
loop_
_entity.id
_entity.type
_entity.pdbx_description
1 polymer ?
#
loop_
_entity_poly.entity_id
_entity_poly.type
_entity_poly.pdbx_seq_one_letter_code
_entity_poly.pdbx_strand_id
1 'polypeptide(L)'
;MYDTQQQQQNQRRQGHGGQQYLEPRSMRQLRLIWDESEHTLEYTLRYNTSKPGFWISAAPQKGSMIQLEYVQFTGTVQVLKAINNQLVLNFCQSLPGGQLFTVVLSRMPMGLGPEDIQSIRNLLRRRGLATSSVRKVCQNGAFRSDVSVIALAFMAIVTALVKRLH
;
A
#
# COMPACT_ATOMS: atom_id res chain seq x y z
N MET A 1 -29.15 -17.93 64.50
CA MET A 1 -29.57 -16.73 63.73
C MET A 1 -28.36 -15.83 63.53
N TYR A 2 -27.43 -16.26 62.66
CA TYR A 2 -26.26 -15.50 62.22
C TYR A 2 -25.83 -16.16 60.90
N ASP A 3 -26.18 -15.59 59.74
CA ASP A 3 -25.50 -15.89 58.46
C ASP A 3 -25.92 -15.00 57.28
N THR A 4 -26.26 -13.72 57.53
CA THR A 4 -26.71 -12.80 56.45
C THR A 4 -25.70 -11.69 56.16
N GLN A 5 -24.52 -11.70 56.78
CA GLN A 5 -23.50 -10.67 56.58
C GLN A 5 -22.34 -11.07 55.65
N GLN A 6 -22.14 -12.35 55.34
CA GLN A 6 -21.02 -12.77 54.47
C GLN A 6 -21.31 -12.63 52.96
N GLN A 7 -22.58 -12.55 52.53
CA GLN A 7 -22.90 -12.43 51.09
C GLN A 7 -22.72 -11.02 50.50
N GLN A 8 -22.73 -9.95 51.31
CA GLN A 8 -22.56 -8.59 50.79
C GLN A 8 -21.10 -8.19 50.52
N GLN A 9 -20.12 -8.84 51.13
CA GLN A 9 -18.71 -8.52 50.88
C GLN A 9 -18.16 -9.11 49.57
N ASN A 10 -18.79 -10.17 49.04
CA ASN A 10 -18.29 -10.82 47.81
C ASN A 10 -18.75 -10.13 46.51
N GLN A 11 -19.74 -9.23 46.57
CA GLN A 11 -20.16 -8.42 45.40
C GLN A 11 -19.30 -7.16 45.18
N ARG A 12 -18.54 -6.70 46.17
CA ARG A 12 -17.64 -5.52 46.00
C ARG A 12 -16.32 -5.83 45.30
N ARG A 13 -16.06 -7.08 44.94
CA ARG A 13 -14.86 -7.51 44.18
C ARG A 13 -15.07 -7.57 42.67
N GLN A 14 -16.20 -7.11 42.15
CA GLN A 14 -16.40 -6.88 40.71
C GLN A 14 -16.37 -5.38 40.43
N GLY A 15 -15.19 -4.79 40.25
CA GLY A 15 -15.13 -3.35 40.03
C GLY A 15 -13.73 -2.76 39.89
N HIS A 16 -12.81 -3.41 39.18
CA HIS A 16 -11.62 -2.70 38.69
C HIS A 16 -11.02 -3.36 37.44
N GLY A 17 -11.85 -3.59 36.43
CA GLY A 17 -11.34 -3.65 35.06
C GLY A 17 -11.05 -2.22 34.63
N GLY A 18 -9.83 -1.75 34.86
CA GLY A 18 -9.38 -0.45 34.39
C GLY A 18 -9.63 -0.38 32.88
N GLN A 19 -10.67 0.34 32.48
CA GLN A 19 -10.78 0.83 31.11
C GLN A 19 -9.58 1.72 30.91
N GLN A 20 -8.57 1.17 30.26
CA GLN A 20 -7.40 1.90 29.82
C GLN A 20 -7.93 2.90 28.78
N TYR A 21 -8.33 4.08 29.25
CA TYR A 21 -8.70 5.21 28.43
C TYR A 21 -7.51 5.49 27.53
N LEU A 22 -7.52 4.93 26.31
CA LEU A 22 -6.62 5.35 25.26
C LEU A 22 -6.85 6.85 25.10
N GLU A 23 -5.87 7.63 25.53
CA GLU A 23 -5.96 9.08 25.53
C GLU A 23 -6.36 9.54 24.12
N PRO A 24 -7.49 10.27 23.96
CA PRO A 24 -7.99 10.70 22.65
C PRO A 24 -6.97 11.52 21.85
N ARG A 25 -5.98 12.13 22.52
CA ARG A 25 -4.91 12.91 21.87
C ARG A 25 -3.92 12.08 21.05
N SER A 26 -3.84 10.76 21.30
CA SER A 26 -2.89 9.90 20.61
C SER A 26 -3.40 9.40 19.25
N MET A 27 -4.71 9.44 19.00
CA MET A 27 -5.29 8.97 17.74
C MET A 27 -5.41 10.10 16.73
N ARG A 28 -4.79 9.91 15.57
CA ARG A 28 -4.83 10.83 14.44
C ARG A 28 -5.43 10.15 13.21
N GLN A 29 -5.84 10.95 12.24
CA GLN A 29 -6.33 10.50 10.95
C GLN A 29 -5.33 10.85 9.85
N LEU A 30 -5.29 10.03 8.81
CA LEU A 30 -4.55 10.30 7.58
C LEU A 30 -5.38 9.85 6.38
N ARG A 31 -5.14 10.50 5.24
CA ARG A 31 -5.75 10.16 3.96
C ARG A 31 -4.66 9.66 3.02
N LEU A 32 -4.85 8.49 2.44
CA LEU A 32 -4.02 7.96 1.36
C LEU A 32 -4.81 8.08 0.07
N ILE A 33 -4.33 8.87 -0.88
CA ILE A 33 -4.94 9.03 -2.20
C ILE A 33 -4.11 8.24 -3.18
N TRP A 34 -4.76 7.32 -3.88
CA TRP A 34 -4.22 6.55 -4.98
C TRP A 34 -4.82 7.09 -6.28
N ASP A 35 -3.98 7.36 -7.27
CA ASP A 35 -4.41 7.91 -8.55
C ASP A 35 -3.83 7.03 -9.66
N GLU A 36 -4.73 6.49 -10.50
CA GLU A 36 -4.39 5.60 -11.60
C GLU A 36 -5.30 5.88 -12.81
N SER A 37 -4.72 6.35 -13.92
CA SER A 37 -5.41 6.49 -15.22
C SER A 37 -6.78 7.20 -15.13
N GLU A 38 -6.80 8.43 -14.59
CA GLU A 38 -7.99 9.26 -14.34
C GLU A 38 -8.93 8.74 -13.23
N HIS A 39 -8.57 7.64 -12.57
CA HIS A 39 -9.34 7.09 -11.48
C HIS A 39 -8.64 7.30 -10.14
N THR A 40 -9.38 7.84 -9.19
CA THR A 40 -8.87 8.09 -7.84
C THR A 40 -9.50 7.12 -6.86
N LEU A 41 -8.72 6.65 -5.89
CA LEU A 41 -9.17 5.88 -4.75
C LEU A 41 -8.59 6.48 -3.47
N GLU A 42 -9.47 6.85 -2.54
CA GLU A 42 -9.11 7.47 -1.29
C GLU A 42 -9.37 6.52 -0.11
N TYR A 43 -8.32 6.26 0.66
CA TYR A 43 -8.39 5.53 1.92
C TYR A 43 -8.37 6.51 3.09
N THR A 44 -9.37 6.41 3.96
CA THR A 44 -9.37 7.11 5.25
C THR A 44 -8.85 6.19 6.33
N LEU A 45 -7.71 6.52 6.93
CA LEU A 45 -7.01 5.70 7.90
C LEU A 45 -6.86 6.44 9.23
N ARG A 46 -6.82 5.70 10.33
CA ARG A 46 -6.48 6.20 11.67
C ARG A 46 -5.21 5.55 12.19
N TYR A 47 -4.43 6.28 12.95
CA TYR A 47 -3.18 5.78 13.55
C TYR A 47 -2.95 6.36 14.93
N ASN A 48 -2.22 5.61 15.76
CA ASN A 48 -1.82 6.05 17.08
C ASN A 48 -0.41 6.64 17.03
N THR A 49 -0.22 7.88 17.47
CA THR A 49 1.09 8.54 17.50
C THR A 49 2.07 7.90 18.46
N SER A 50 1.57 7.27 19.53
CA SER A 50 2.38 6.54 20.52
C SER A 50 2.83 5.17 20.00
N LYS A 51 2.19 4.64 18.95
CA LYS A 51 2.57 3.39 18.28
C LYS A 51 2.59 3.59 16.76
N PRO A 52 3.62 4.29 16.22
CA PRO A 52 3.70 4.58 14.80
C PRO A 52 3.84 3.30 13.97
N GLY A 53 3.47 3.41 12.70
CA GLY A 53 3.61 2.31 11.73
C GLY A 53 2.43 1.33 11.66
N PHE A 54 1.35 1.58 12.41
CA PHE A 54 0.10 0.84 12.29
C PHE A 54 -1.05 1.79 11.97
N TRP A 55 -1.66 1.60 10.81
CA TRP A 55 -2.80 2.36 10.35
C TRP A 55 -4.00 1.42 10.23
N ILE A 56 -5.19 1.91 10.54
CA ILE A 56 -6.43 1.12 10.56
C ILE A 56 -7.45 1.80 9.67
N SER A 57 -8.15 1.05 8.83
CA SER A 57 -9.27 1.58 8.03
C SER A 57 -10.31 2.23 8.94
N ALA A 58 -10.64 3.50 8.68
CA ALA A 58 -11.53 4.29 9.52
C ALA A 58 -12.87 4.61 8.87
N ALA A 59 -12.96 4.56 7.54
CA ALA A 59 -14.19 4.80 6.78
C ALA A 59 -14.15 4.04 5.44
N PRO A 60 -15.32 3.83 4.79
CA PRO A 60 -15.40 3.37 3.41
C PRO A 60 -14.53 4.21 2.47
N GLN A 61 -13.97 3.55 1.45
CA GLN A 61 -13.18 4.22 0.43
C GLN A 61 -14.06 5.14 -0.43
N LYS A 62 -13.44 6.18 -0.99
CA LYS A 62 -14.10 7.15 -1.88
C LYS A 62 -13.34 7.29 -3.20
N GLY A 63 -13.98 7.87 -4.22
CA GLY A 63 -13.36 8.18 -5.51
C GLY A 63 -14.04 7.47 -6.68
N SER A 64 -13.60 7.74 -7.91
CA SER A 64 -14.20 7.18 -9.13
C SER A 64 -13.99 5.67 -9.28
N MET A 65 -12.92 5.11 -8.70
CA MET A 65 -12.62 3.68 -8.81
C MET A 65 -13.61 2.78 -8.03
N ILE A 66 -14.39 3.33 -7.08
CA ILE A 66 -15.41 2.56 -6.34
C ILE A 66 -16.65 2.22 -7.18
N GLN A 67 -16.80 2.84 -8.36
CA GLN A 67 -17.92 2.59 -9.28
C GLN A 67 -17.67 1.38 -10.19
N LEU A 68 -16.40 1.00 -10.34
CA LEU A 68 -16.01 -0.32 -10.85
C LEU A 68 -16.31 -1.32 -9.72
N GLU A 69 -16.64 -2.59 -10.00
CA GLU A 69 -16.94 -3.63 -8.98
C GLU A 69 -15.75 -3.87 -8.02
N TYR A 70 -15.51 -2.92 -7.13
CA TYR A 70 -14.32 -2.80 -6.32
C TYR A 70 -14.67 -3.19 -4.89
N VAL A 71 -13.90 -4.14 -4.38
CA VAL A 71 -14.08 -4.65 -3.04
C VAL A 71 -13.48 -3.66 -2.03
N GLN A 72 -14.31 -3.13 -1.13
CA GLN A 72 -13.85 -2.14 -0.17
C GLN A 72 -12.81 -2.71 0.79
N PHE A 73 -11.69 -2.01 0.95
CA PHE A 73 -10.65 -2.39 1.89
C PHE A 73 -11.11 -2.17 3.34
N THR A 74 -11.17 -3.25 4.11
CA THR A 74 -11.31 -3.21 5.57
C THR A 74 -10.16 -3.96 6.20
N GLY A 75 -9.38 -3.31 7.07
CA GLY A 75 -8.23 -3.94 7.69
C GLY A 75 -7.20 -2.98 8.25
N THR A 76 -5.96 -3.45 8.30
CA THR A 76 -4.82 -2.67 8.82
C THR A 76 -3.73 -2.53 7.78
N VAL A 77 -3.00 -1.43 7.84
CA VAL A 77 -1.82 -1.16 7.02
C VAL A 77 -0.64 -0.99 7.95
N GLN A 78 0.38 -1.83 7.76
CA GLN A 78 1.61 -1.75 8.50
C GLN A 78 2.69 -1.07 7.66
N VAL A 79 3.31 -0.02 8.21
CA VAL A 79 4.46 0.63 7.59
C VAL A 79 5.70 -0.20 7.93
N LEU A 80 6.24 -0.88 6.94
CA LEU A 80 7.42 -1.72 7.12
C LEU A 80 8.73 -0.93 6.94
N LYS A 81 8.73 0.03 6.02
CA LYS A 81 9.86 0.90 5.72
C LYS A 81 9.33 2.22 5.15
N ALA A 82 9.80 3.34 5.68
CA ALA A 82 9.53 4.67 5.14
C ALA A 82 10.83 5.46 5.16
N ILE A 83 11.48 5.56 4.01
CA ILE A 83 12.70 6.33 3.81
C ILE A 83 12.50 7.26 2.61
N ASN A 84 13.34 8.28 2.47
CA ASN A 84 13.14 9.39 1.53
C ASN A 84 12.53 8.99 0.17
N ASN A 85 13.09 8.00 -0.53
CA ASN A 85 12.64 7.56 -1.86
C ASN A 85 11.81 6.26 -1.88
N GLN A 86 11.57 5.61 -0.74
CA GLN A 86 10.91 4.30 -0.66
C GLN A 86 9.90 4.23 0.47
N LEU A 87 8.69 3.76 0.16
CA LEU A 87 7.66 3.45 1.13
C LEU A 87 7.17 2.01 0.90
N VAL A 88 7.29 1.18 1.93
CA VAL A 88 6.85 -0.21 1.92
C VAL A 88 5.71 -0.38 2.91
N LEU A 89 4.52 -0.64 2.37
CA LEU A 89 3.28 -0.80 3.12
C LEU A 89 2.80 -2.23 3.00
N ASN A 90 2.48 -2.86 4.12
CA ASN A 90 1.84 -4.17 4.13
C ASN A 90 0.37 -4.02 4.50
N PHE A 91 -0.51 -4.35 3.58
CA PHE A 91 -1.95 -4.34 3.78
C PHE A 91 -2.39 -5.72 4.29
N CYS A 92 -3.06 -5.70 5.43
CA CYS A 92 -3.71 -6.86 6.04
C CYS A 92 -5.22 -6.64 5.91
N GLN A 93 -5.78 -7.05 4.77
CA GLN A 93 -7.21 -6.98 4.51
C GLN A 93 -7.92 -8.09 5.25
N SER A 94 -8.89 -7.74 6.09
CA SER A 94 -9.66 -8.71 6.87
C SER A 94 -10.82 -9.29 6.06
N LEU A 95 -11.45 -8.49 5.20
CA LEU A 95 -12.64 -8.89 4.45
C LEU A 95 -12.65 -8.34 3.02
N PRO A 96 -13.23 -9.09 2.06
CA PRO A 96 -13.57 -10.51 2.10
C PRO A 96 -12.32 -11.39 1.91
N GLY A 97 -12.32 -12.59 2.48
CA GLY A 97 -11.33 -13.62 2.15
C GLY A 97 -9.93 -13.47 2.75
N GLY A 98 -9.68 -12.47 3.60
CA GLY A 98 -8.42 -12.34 4.35
C GLY A 98 -7.16 -12.29 3.47
N GLN A 99 -6.83 -11.13 2.91
CA GLN A 99 -5.69 -11.00 1.99
C GLN A 99 -4.53 -10.24 2.62
N LEU A 100 -3.31 -10.71 2.34
CA LEU A 100 -2.07 -10.02 2.63
C LEU A 100 -1.40 -9.61 1.32
N PHE A 101 -1.13 -8.32 1.16
CA PHE A 101 -0.35 -7.83 0.03
C PHE A 101 0.54 -6.67 0.46
N THR A 102 1.70 -6.57 -0.17
CA THR A 102 2.66 -5.50 0.08
C THR A 102 2.73 -4.58 -1.12
N VAL A 103 2.59 -3.28 -0.86
CA VAL A 103 2.79 -2.21 -1.86
C VAL A 103 4.14 -1.56 -1.61
N VAL A 104 4.93 -1.48 -2.67
CA VAL A 104 6.23 -0.80 -2.68
C VAL A 104 6.12 0.43 -3.57
N LEU A 105 6.27 1.60 -2.97
CA LEU A 105 6.20 2.89 -3.65
C LEU A 105 7.60 3.48 -3.73
N SER A 106 7.93 4.03 -4.90
CA SER A 106 9.17 4.72 -5.18
C SER A 106 8.88 6.16 -5.58
N ARG A 107 9.71 7.11 -5.11
CA ARG A 107 9.72 8.47 -5.66
C ARG A 107 10.53 8.58 -6.97
N MET A 108 11.32 7.55 -7.29
CA MET A 108 12.14 7.54 -8.50
C MET A 108 11.28 7.15 -9.71
N PRO A 109 11.28 7.95 -10.79
CA PRO A 109 10.42 7.71 -11.96
C PRO A 109 10.78 6.41 -12.70
N MET A 110 12.06 6.01 -12.66
CA MET A 110 12.55 4.76 -13.25
C MET A 110 12.34 3.53 -12.34
N GLY A 111 11.64 3.69 -11.21
CA GLY A 111 11.47 2.64 -10.22
C GLY A 111 12.69 2.49 -9.28
N LEU A 112 12.76 1.35 -8.60
CA LEU A 112 13.84 1.04 -7.65
C LEU A 112 14.99 0.29 -8.32
N GLY A 113 16.21 0.58 -7.87
CA GLY A 113 17.41 -0.15 -8.29
C GLY A 113 17.36 -1.62 -7.86
N PRO A 114 18.12 -2.51 -8.52
CA PRO A 114 18.19 -3.93 -8.16
C PRO A 114 18.56 -4.17 -6.68
N GLU A 115 19.48 -3.38 -6.15
CA GLU A 115 19.94 -3.41 -4.76
C GLU A 115 18.82 -3.07 -3.77
N ASP A 116 18.02 -2.06 -4.07
CA ASP A 116 16.86 -1.65 -3.26
C ASP A 116 15.78 -2.73 -3.27
N ILE A 117 15.48 -3.28 -4.44
CA ILE A 117 14.53 -4.39 -4.59
C ILE A 117 14.98 -5.59 -3.76
N GLN A 118 16.28 -5.94 -3.81
CA GLN A 118 16.81 -7.06 -3.04
C GLN A 118 16.77 -6.78 -1.53
N SER A 119 17.07 -5.55 -1.11
CA SER A 119 16.92 -5.14 0.29
C SER A 119 15.48 -5.30 0.78
N ILE A 120 14.49 -4.94 -0.04
CA ILE A 120 13.07 -5.06 0.31
C ILE A 120 12.66 -6.54 0.39
N ARG A 121 13.06 -7.37 -0.57
CA ARG A 121 12.82 -8.82 -0.51
C ARG A 121 13.37 -9.46 0.76
N ASN A 122 14.59 -9.09 1.13
CA ASN A 122 15.21 -9.56 2.37
C ASN A 122 14.43 -9.10 3.61
N LEU A 123 13.93 -7.86 3.61
CA LEU A 123 13.09 -7.34 4.68
C LEU A 123 11.79 -8.14 4.81
N LEU A 124 11.09 -8.41 3.70
CA LEU A 124 9.84 -9.16 3.70
C LEU A 124 10.06 -10.60 4.20
N ARG A 125 11.12 -11.25 3.72
CA ARG A 125 11.51 -12.60 4.17
C ARG A 125 11.74 -12.66 5.68
N ARG A 126 12.49 -11.70 6.24
CA ARG A 126 12.75 -11.62 7.70
C ARG A 126 11.48 -11.36 8.52
N ARG A 127 10.44 -10.81 7.92
CA ARG A 127 9.13 -10.57 8.54
C ARG A 127 8.14 -11.72 8.32
N GLY A 128 8.57 -12.83 7.70
CA GLY A 128 7.69 -13.97 7.40
C GLY A 128 6.67 -13.67 6.29
N LEU A 129 6.87 -12.61 5.52
CA LEU A 129 5.99 -12.24 4.41
C LEU A 129 6.52 -12.89 3.13
N ALA A 130 6.03 -14.10 2.84
CA ALA A 130 6.38 -14.82 1.63
C ALA A 130 5.84 -14.08 0.39
N THR A 131 6.69 -13.93 -0.63
CA THR A 131 6.30 -13.29 -1.89
C THR A 131 5.77 -14.35 -2.85
N SER A 132 4.45 -14.37 -3.08
CA SER A 132 3.81 -15.29 -4.03
C SER A 132 3.81 -14.73 -5.46
N SER A 133 3.51 -13.45 -5.61
CA SER A 133 3.47 -12.75 -6.89
C SER A 133 4.00 -11.33 -6.77
N VAL A 134 4.54 -10.81 -7.88
CA VAL A 134 5.05 -9.44 -7.97
C VAL A 134 4.54 -8.82 -9.27
N ARG A 135 3.83 -7.70 -9.16
CA ARG A 135 3.45 -6.86 -10.29
C ARG A 135 4.25 -5.55 -10.23
N LYS A 136 4.96 -5.24 -11.31
CA LYS A 136 5.62 -3.93 -11.49
C LYS A 136 4.71 -3.05 -12.34
N VAL A 137 4.58 -1.79 -11.96
CA VAL A 137 3.77 -0.79 -12.67
C VAL A 137 4.72 0.26 -13.26
N CYS A 138 4.35 0.89 -14.38
CA CYS A 138 5.09 1.96 -15.05
C CYS A 138 6.50 1.62 -15.58
N GLN A 139 6.85 0.34 -15.73
CA GLN A 139 8.24 -0.06 -16.07
C GLN A 139 8.70 0.44 -17.46
N ASN A 140 7.79 0.85 -18.36
CA ASN A 140 8.07 1.35 -19.71
C ASN A 140 7.08 2.46 -20.13
N GLY A 141 6.85 3.48 -19.28
CA GLY A 141 5.85 4.54 -19.52
C GLY A 141 6.04 5.39 -20.80
N ALA A 142 7.17 5.24 -21.49
CA ALA A 142 7.33 5.64 -22.88
C ALA A 142 7.93 4.46 -23.63
N PHE A 143 7.27 3.98 -24.69
CA PHE A 143 8.00 3.28 -25.74
C PHE A 143 9.04 4.28 -26.23
N ARG A 144 10.33 4.07 -25.91
CA ARG A 144 11.38 4.61 -26.76
C ARG A 144 11.19 3.93 -28.10
N SER A 145 10.50 4.59 -29.00
CA SER A 145 10.59 4.30 -30.42
C SER A 145 12.03 4.63 -30.80
N ASP A 146 12.93 3.68 -30.56
CA ASP A 146 14.25 3.63 -31.20
C ASP A 146 13.99 3.33 -32.68
N VAL A 147 13.39 4.29 -33.38
CA VAL A 147 13.35 4.31 -34.82
C VAL A 147 14.81 4.38 -35.24
N SER A 148 15.33 3.23 -35.66
CA SER A 148 16.71 3.10 -36.08
C SER A 148 16.97 4.12 -37.20
N VAL A 149 17.79 5.13 -36.90
CA VAL A 149 18.22 6.14 -37.87
C VAL A 149 18.85 5.48 -39.09
N ILE A 150 19.47 4.30 -38.89
CA ILE A 150 20.02 3.46 -39.96
C ILE A 150 18.91 2.97 -40.90
N ALA A 151 17.79 2.49 -40.36
CA ALA A 151 16.66 2.02 -41.18
C ALA A 151 16.04 3.18 -42.00
N LEU A 152 15.92 4.37 -41.40
CA LEU A 152 15.45 5.56 -42.12
C LEU A 152 16.44 5.99 -43.22
N ALA A 153 17.74 5.96 -42.94
CA ALA A 153 18.76 6.28 -43.93
C ALA A 153 18.76 5.28 -45.10
N PHE A 154 18.62 3.97 -44.82
CA PHE A 154 18.49 2.96 -45.87
C PHE A 154 17.25 3.17 -46.73
N MET A 155 16.08 3.45 -46.14
CA MET A 155 14.87 3.75 -46.90
C MET A 155 15.02 5.01 -47.76
N ALA A 156 15.69 6.04 -47.25
CA ALA A 156 15.98 7.26 -48.01
C ALA A 156 16.93 6.99 -49.20
N ILE A 157 17.95 6.16 -49.01
CA ILE A 157 18.89 5.77 -50.07
C ILE A 157 18.18 4.93 -51.14
N VAL A 158 17.39 3.93 -50.74
CA VAL A 158 16.65 3.08 -51.69
C VAL A 158 15.68 3.92 -52.53
N THR A 159 14.93 4.83 -51.91
CA THR A 159 14.02 5.72 -52.65
C THR A 159 14.74 6.69 -53.58
N ALA A 160 15.92 7.18 -53.20
CA ALA A 160 16.76 8.02 -54.08
C ALA A 160 17.33 7.24 -55.27
N LEU A 161 17.73 5.98 -55.06
CA LEU A 161 18.24 5.11 -56.12
C LEU A 161 17.12 4.75 -57.12
N VAL A 162 15.94 4.35 -56.63
CA VAL A 162 14.78 4.04 -57.49
C VAL A 162 14.40 5.25 -58.34
N LYS A 163 14.41 6.47 -57.78
CA LYS A 163 14.16 7.72 -58.53
C LYS A 163 15.23 8.09 -59.55
N ARG A 164 16.44 7.54 -59.46
CA ARG A 164 17.51 7.76 -60.45
C ARG A 164 17.51 6.72 -61.57
N LEU A 165 16.85 5.58 -61.35
CA LEU A 165 16.77 4.46 -62.29
C LEU A 165 15.51 4.54 -63.20
N HIS A 166 14.57 5.43 -62.89
CA HIS A 166 13.43 5.83 -63.71
C HIS A 166 13.64 7.24 -64.25
#